data_AF-A0A328S9E2-F1
#
_entry.id   AF-A0A328S9E2-F1
#
_cell.length_a   1.000
_cell.length_b   1.000
_cell.length_c   1.000
_cell.angle_alpha   90.00
_cell.angle_beta   90.00
_cell.angle_gamma   90.00
#
_symmetry.space_group_name_H-M   'P 1'
#
loop_
_entity.id
_entity.type
_entity.pdbx_description
1 polymer ?
#
loop_
_entity_poly.entity_id
_entity_poly.type
_entity_poly.pdbx_seq_one_letter_code
_entity_poly.pdbx_strand_id
1 'polypeptide(L)'
;MDLNIFTFLGELLVLIVVILIILVVITLLLGLHMMKNKKLIFPGILLFTLNITYPIIKKILNALQLDELLIDRISIDLRNLLNKEKFKEIAAEDVIIVLPHCLRSMNCPAKLTTSGIECVLCGQCCIGTIKKICDKKKIDLFIVPGSTFIKNVIKKRKFKAVIGVACPVDLNQAMTSLYEFTPQGVYLLNDGCINTMVDVDDVIELINNTLPHTDYKKEDFVN
;
A
#
# COMPACT_ATOMS: atom_id res chain seq x y z
N MET A 1 -41.21 18.49 -29.55
CA MET A 1 -40.63 17.15 -29.35
C MET A 1 -39.96 17.21 -28.00
N ASP A 2 -40.80 17.17 -26.96
CA ASP A 2 -40.33 17.33 -25.58
C ASP A 2 -39.66 16.01 -25.20
N LEU A 3 -38.34 15.96 -25.39
CA LEU A 3 -37.53 14.89 -24.83
C LEU A 3 -37.79 14.96 -23.32
N ASN A 4 -38.63 14.06 -22.80
CA ASN A 4 -38.96 14.00 -21.39
C ASN A 4 -37.66 13.81 -20.63
N ILE A 5 -37.14 14.91 -20.08
CA ILE A 5 -35.82 14.95 -19.43
C ILE A 5 -35.71 13.86 -18.35
N PHE A 6 -36.85 13.55 -17.71
CA PHE A 6 -37.00 12.49 -16.73
C PHE A 6 -36.85 11.07 -17.31
N THR A 7 -37.37 10.80 -18.52
CA THR A 7 -37.23 9.49 -19.18
C THR A 7 -35.78 9.28 -19.61
N PHE A 8 -35.15 10.29 -20.19
CA PHE A 8 -33.73 10.23 -20.57
C PHE A 8 -32.82 10.03 -19.35
N LEU A 9 -33.08 10.76 -18.25
CA LEU A 9 -32.39 10.58 -16.98
C LEU A 9 -32.55 9.16 -16.43
N GLY A 10 -33.76 8.59 -16.53
CA GLY A 10 -34.04 7.23 -16.11
C GLY A 10 -33.27 6.17 -16.92
N GLU A 11 -33.29 6.27 -18.25
CA GLU A 11 -32.54 5.38 -19.13
C GLU A 11 -31.02 5.45 -18.88
N LEU A 12 -30.49 6.66 -18.72
CA LEU A 12 -29.08 6.89 -18.38
C LEU A 12 -28.71 6.24 -17.03
N LEU A 13 -29.54 6.41 -16.02
CA LEU A 13 -29.32 5.80 -14.70
C LEU A 13 -29.29 4.27 -14.78
N VAL A 14 -30.26 3.67 -15.48
CA VAL A 14 -30.33 2.22 -15.66
C VAL A 14 -29.09 1.71 -16.39
N LEU A 15 -28.64 2.41 -17.44
CA LEU A 15 -27.42 2.07 -18.17
C LEU A 15 -26.18 2.10 -17.26
N ILE A 16 -26.03 3.13 -16.43
CA ILE A 16 -24.92 3.24 -15.48
C ILE A 16 -24.94 2.07 -14.48
N VAL A 17 -26.11 1.72 -13.95
CA VAL A 17 -26.26 0.58 -13.03
C VAL A 17 -25.88 -0.75 -13.71
N VAL A 18 -26.31 -0.96 -14.96
CA VAL A 18 -25.96 -2.16 -15.73
C VAL A 18 -24.44 -2.23 -15.98
N ILE A 19 -23.81 -1.13 -16.37
CA ILE A 19 -22.35 -1.05 -16.55
C ILE A 19 -21.62 -1.40 -15.24
N LEU A 20 -22.09 -0.85 -14.12
CA LEU A 20 -21.51 -1.09 -12.80
C LEU A 20 -21.62 -2.57 -12.38
N ILE A 21 -22.76 -3.22 -12.64
CA ILE A 21 -22.94 -4.66 -12.41
C ILE A 21 -21.97 -5.47 -13.28
N ILE A 22 -21.84 -5.13 -14.56
CA ILE A 22 -20.90 -5.80 -15.47
C ILE A 22 -19.45 -5.66 -14.96
N LEU A 23 -19.04 -4.46 -14.52
CA LEU A 23 -17.71 -4.24 -13.96
C LEU A 23 -17.46 -5.09 -12.70
N VAL A 24 -18.44 -5.20 -11.80
CA VAL A 24 -18.33 -6.07 -10.60
C VAL A 24 -18.16 -7.53 -11.01
N VAL A 25 -18.95 -8.03 -11.97
CA VAL A 25 -18.82 -9.40 -12.48
C VAL A 25 -17.45 -9.62 -13.11
N ILE A 26 -16.95 -8.68 -13.91
CA ILE A 26 -15.61 -8.75 -14.51
C ILE A 26 -14.52 -8.81 -13.42
N THR A 27 -14.59 -7.94 -12.40
CA THR A 27 -13.63 -7.95 -11.29
C THR A 27 -13.62 -9.30 -10.57
N LEU A 28 -14.80 -9.88 -10.30
CA LEU A 28 -14.92 -11.18 -9.66
C LEU A 28 -14.33 -12.31 -10.54
N LEU A 29 -14.67 -12.33 -11.83
CA LEU A 29 -14.15 -13.35 -12.76
C LEU A 29 -12.63 -13.28 -12.90
N LEU A 30 -12.08 -12.07 -13.08
CA LEU A 30 -10.64 -11.86 -13.18
C LEU A 30 -9.92 -12.19 -11.86
N GLY A 31 -10.50 -11.80 -10.72
CA GLY A 31 -9.98 -12.12 -9.39
C GLY A 31 -9.94 -13.63 -9.12
N LEU A 32 -11.04 -14.35 -9.37
CA LEU A 32 -11.12 -15.81 -9.21
C LEU A 32 -10.18 -16.54 -10.17
N HIS A 33 -10.06 -16.08 -11.41
CA HIS A 33 -9.12 -16.63 -12.38
C HIS A 33 -7.68 -16.49 -11.91
N MET A 34 -7.31 -15.33 -11.37
CA MET A 34 -5.99 -15.09 -10.77
C MET A 34 -5.70 -16.05 -9.63
N MET A 35 -6.65 -16.24 -8.71
CA MET A 35 -6.50 -17.18 -7.59
C MET A 35 -6.25 -18.60 -8.07
N LYS A 36 -6.98 -19.05 -9.11
CA LYS A 36 -6.87 -20.41 -9.63
C LYS A 36 -5.60 -20.67 -10.42
N ASN A 37 -5.22 -19.74 -11.29
CA ASN A 37 -4.15 -19.97 -12.27
C ASN A 37 -2.80 -19.34 -11.87
N LYS A 38 -2.76 -18.55 -10.78
CA LYS A 38 -1.59 -17.77 -10.33
C LYS A 38 -0.96 -16.91 -11.46
N LYS A 39 -1.73 -16.61 -12.50
CA LYS A 39 -1.32 -15.83 -13.68
C LYS A 39 -2.22 -14.61 -13.76
N LEU A 40 -1.60 -13.44 -13.98
CA LEU A 40 -2.34 -12.21 -14.21
C LEU A 40 -2.57 -12.02 -15.69
N ILE A 41 -3.83 -12.16 -16.10
CA ILE A 41 -4.26 -11.83 -17.45
C ILE A 41 -4.80 -10.39 -17.39
N PHE A 42 -4.08 -9.46 -18.02
CA PHE A 42 -4.37 -8.01 -18.04
C PHE A 42 -4.46 -7.36 -16.65
N PRO A 43 -3.36 -7.29 -15.89
CA PRO A 43 -3.39 -6.78 -14.53
C PRO A 43 -3.80 -5.30 -14.42
N GLY A 44 -3.58 -4.49 -15.47
CA GLY A 44 -4.10 -3.12 -15.54
C GLY A 44 -5.64 -3.03 -15.58
N ILE A 45 -6.30 -3.93 -16.32
CA ILE A 45 -7.78 -4.00 -16.37
C ILE A 45 -8.33 -4.46 -15.02
N LEU A 46 -7.70 -5.45 -14.39
CA LEU A 46 -8.10 -5.87 -13.05
C LEU A 46 -7.98 -4.72 -12.05
N LEU A 47 -6.83 -4.03 -12.02
CA LEU A 47 -6.63 -2.93 -11.09
C LEU A 47 -7.64 -1.78 -11.34
N PHE A 48 -7.92 -1.47 -12.61
CA PHE A 48 -8.92 -0.48 -12.98
C PHE A 48 -10.32 -0.86 -12.50
N THR A 49 -10.78 -2.07 -12.82
CA THR A 49 -12.11 -2.54 -12.42
C THR A 49 -12.22 -2.67 -10.90
N LEU A 50 -11.17 -3.12 -10.22
CA LEU A 50 -11.10 -3.22 -8.76
C LEU A 50 -11.22 -1.84 -8.11
N ASN A 51 -10.51 -0.81 -8.60
CA ASN A 51 -10.60 0.54 -8.05
C ASN A 51 -12.02 1.14 -8.19
N ILE A 52 -12.70 0.90 -9.32
CA ILE A 52 -14.07 1.39 -9.55
C ILE A 52 -15.07 0.67 -8.64
N THR A 53 -14.92 -0.65 -8.52
CA THR A 53 -15.86 -1.51 -7.79
C THR A 53 -15.58 -1.57 -6.29
N TYR A 54 -14.41 -1.11 -5.84
CA TYR A 54 -13.94 -1.10 -4.45
C TYR A 54 -15.00 -0.72 -3.40
N PRO A 55 -15.67 0.46 -3.48
CA PRO A 55 -16.62 0.87 -2.44
C PRO A 55 -17.88 0.00 -2.43
N ILE A 56 -18.27 -0.55 -3.57
CA ILE A 56 -19.43 -1.45 -3.70
C ILE A 56 -19.10 -2.81 -3.09
N ILE A 57 -17.93 -3.36 -3.44
CA ILE A 57 -17.49 -4.65 -2.93
C ILE A 57 -17.33 -4.59 -1.40
N LYS A 58 -16.70 -3.52 -0.86
CA LYS A 58 -16.61 -3.34 0.60
C LYS A 58 -17.98 -3.33 1.29
N LYS A 59 -18.96 -2.61 0.75
CA LYS A 59 -20.33 -2.60 1.29
C LYS A 59 -20.97 -3.99 1.27
N ILE A 60 -20.76 -4.76 0.20
CA ILE A 60 -21.26 -6.13 0.09
C ILE A 60 -20.59 -7.03 1.13
N LEU A 61 -19.27 -6.99 1.27
CA LEU A 61 -18.54 -7.78 2.26
C LEU A 61 -19.01 -7.47 3.69
N ASN A 62 -19.14 -6.19 4.02
CA ASN A 62 -19.66 -5.78 5.33
C ASN A 62 -21.12 -6.26 5.56
N ALA A 63 -21.99 -6.15 4.54
CA ALA A 63 -23.35 -6.65 4.62
C ALA A 63 -23.43 -8.18 4.82
N LEU A 64 -22.45 -8.91 4.30
CA LEU A 64 -22.30 -10.36 4.49
C LEU A 64 -21.50 -10.74 5.75
N GLN A 65 -21.09 -9.76 6.58
CA GLN A 65 -20.24 -9.96 7.76
C GLN A 65 -18.91 -10.66 7.43
N LEU A 66 -18.37 -10.41 6.24
CA LEU A 66 -17.07 -10.89 5.80
C LEU A 66 -15.97 -9.85 6.07
N ASP A 67 -14.72 -10.29 6.09
CA ASP A 67 -13.55 -9.41 6.28
C ASP A 67 -13.44 -8.38 5.13
N GLU A 68 -13.76 -7.11 5.44
CA GLU A 68 -13.66 -6.02 4.47
C GLU A 68 -12.22 -5.68 4.08
N LEU A 69 -11.23 -6.06 4.90
CA LEU A 69 -9.81 -5.84 4.64
C LEU A 69 -9.29 -6.77 3.53
N LEU A 70 -10.03 -7.83 3.18
CA LEU A 70 -9.69 -8.74 2.10
C LEU A 70 -9.42 -8.01 0.79
N ILE A 71 -10.29 -7.06 0.44
CA ILE A 71 -10.16 -6.30 -0.82
C ILE A 71 -8.98 -5.33 -0.78
N ASP A 72 -8.68 -4.75 0.38
CA ASP A 72 -7.50 -3.92 0.55
C ASP A 72 -6.21 -4.74 0.35
N ARG A 73 -6.12 -5.92 0.98
CA ARG A 73 -4.97 -6.83 0.82
C ARG A 73 -4.79 -7.27 -0.64
N ILE A 74 -5.87 -7.71 -1.31
CA ILE A 74 -5.84 -8.10 -2.73
C ILE A 74 -5.36 -6.95 -3.61
N SER A 75 -5.84 -5.72 -3.35
CA SER A 75 -5.41 -4.53 -4.09
C SER A 75 -3.92 -4.23 -3.89
N ILE A 76 -3.43 -4.33 -2.65
CA ILE A 76 -2.01 -4.14 -2.30
C ILE A 76 -1.16 -5.20 -3.01
N ASP A 77 -1.49 -6.48 -2.89
CA ASP A 77 -0.74 -7.59 -3.49
C ASP A 77 -0.68 -7.47 -5.02
N LEU A 78 -1.81 -7.09 -5.64
CA LEU A 78 -1.89 -6.83 -7.08
C LEU A 78 -0.96 -5.67 -7.49
N ARG A 79 -0.93 -4.58 -6.72
CA ARG A 79 -0.06 -3.43 -6.99
C ARG A 79 1.42 -3.77 -6.78
N ASN A 80 1.75 -4.52 -5.72
CA ASN A 80 3.10 -5.02 -5.49
C ASN A 80 3.58 -5.83 -6.69
N LEU A 81 2.75 -6.78 -7.14
CA LEU A 81 3.07 -7.64 -8.28
C LEU A 81 3.22 -6.86 -9.59
N LEU A 82 2.33 -5.90 -9.83
CA LEU A 82 2.37 -5.03 -11.02
C LEU A 82 3.62 -4.15 -11.07
N ASN A 83 4.04 -3.62 -9.93
CA ASN A 83 5.19 -2.72 -9.83
C ASN A 83 6.51 -3.47 -9.64
N LYS A 84 6.50 -4.79 -9.39
CA LYS A 84 7.65 -5.58 -8.92
C LYS A 84 8.89 -5.42 -9.82
N GLU A 85 8.73 -5.62 -11.13
CA GLU A 85 9.87 -5.59 -12.05
C GLU A 85 10.43 -4.17 -12.20
N LYS A 86 9.55 -3.17 -12.39
CA LYS A 86 9.96 -1.76 -12.43
C LYS A 86 10.64 -1.32 -11.13
N PHE A 87 10.16 -1.80 -9.98
CA PHE A 87 10.70 -1.44 -8.67
C PHE A 87 12.14 -1.95 -8.48
N LYS A 88 12.44 -3.16 -8.95
CA LYS A 88 13.79 -3.76 -8.87
C LYS A 88 14.84 -2.98 -9.67
N GLU A 89 14.44 -2.19 -10.64
CA GLU A 89 15.33 -1.39 -11.49
C GLU A 89 15.65 -0.01 -10.88
N ILE A 90 15.07 0.33 -9.72
CA ILE A 90 15.24 1.66 -9.10
C ILE A 90 16.40 1.65 -8.10
N ALA A 91 17.28 2.65 -8.22
CA ALA A 91 18.37 2.90 -7.28
C ALA A 91 17.83 3.22 -5.88
N ALA A 92 18.43 2.63 -4.85
CA ALA A 92 18.01 2.80 -3.45
C ALA A 92 17.96 4.27 -3.01
N GLU A 93 18.84 5.13 -3.52
CA GLU A 93 18.85 6.57 -3.26
C GLU A 93 17.64 7.33 -3.83
N ASP A 94 16.94 6.73 -4.80
CA ASP A 94 15.67 7.21 -5.38
C ASP A 94 14.44 6.57 -4.71
N VAL A 95 14.63 5.77 -3.65
CA VAL A 95 13.56 5.10 -2.91
C VAL A 95 13.39 5.75 -1.54
N ILE A 96 12.13 5.92 -1.13
CA ILE A 96 11.77 6.26 0.24
C ILE A 96 11.06 5.09 0.89
N ILE A 97 11.17 4.98 2.21
CA ILE A 97 10.34 4.09 3.03
C ILE A 97 9.51 4.90 4.01
N VAL A 98 8.22 4.59 4.11
CA VAL A 98 7.27 5.25 5.00
C VAL A 98 6.73 4.24 5.99
N LEU A 99 7.07 4.42 7.26
CA LEU A 99 6.63 3.58 8.36
C LEU A 99 5.58 4.30 9.22
N PRO A 100 4.60 3.58 9.80
CA PRO A 100 3.59 4.18 10.63
C PRO A 100 4.09 4.30 12.08
N HIS A 101 3.68 5.35 12.78
CA HIS A 101 4.06 5.56 14.18
C HIS A 101 3.61 4.44 15.14
N CYS A 102 2.58 3.66 14.77
CA CYS A 102 2.04 2.58 15.60
C CYS A 102 2.99 1.38 15.76
N LEU A 103 4.01 1.23 14.89
CA LEU A 103 5.09 0.24 15.05
C LEU A 103 6.02 0.56 16.24
N ARG A 104 5.93 1.77 16.80
CA ARG A 104 6.76 2.16 17.94
C ARG A 104 6.28 1.46 19.20
N SER A 105 7.24 1.02 20.01
CA SER A 105 6.96 0.67 21.41
C SER A 105 6.48 1.89 22.18
N MET A 106 5.59 1.68 23.15
CA MET A 106 5.11 2.73 24.06
C MET A 106 6.25 3.43 24.80
N ASN A 107 7.38 2.74 25.02
CA ASN A 107 8.56 3.28 25.69
C ASN A 107 9.55 3.97 24.74
N CYS A 108 9.19 4.17 23.48
CA CYS A 108 10.07 4.76 22.48
C CYS A 108 10.30 6.27 22.76
N PRO A 109 11.55 6.72 23.04
CA PRO A 109 11.84 8.10 23.40
C PRO A 109 11.83 9.08 22.21
N ALA A 110 11.60 8.58 20.98
CA ALA A 110 11.59 9.40 19.77
C ALA A 110 10.50 10.49 19.84
N LYS A 111 10.86 11.73 19.50
CA LYS A 111 9.94 12.87 19.52
C LYS A 111 9.39 13.14 18.13
N LEU A 112 8.18 13.70 18.09
CA LEU A 112 7.59 14.23 16.87
C LEU A 112 8.26 15.57 16.53
N THR A 113 8.79 15.68 15.32
CA THR A 113 9.33 16.91 14.75
C THR A 113 8.41 17.42 13.65
N THR A 114 8.70 18.59 13.09
CA THR A 114 7.96 19.15 11.92
C THR A 114 8.08 18.27 10.67
N SER A 115 9.01 17.32 10.67
CA SER A 115 9.28 16.40 9.56
C SER A 115 8.70 15.00 9.74
N GLY A 116 8.12 14.69 10.90
CA GLY A 116 7.73 13.33 11.28
C GLY A 116 8.42 12.92 12.57
N ILE A 117 8.47 11.63 12.85
CA ILE A 117 9.17 11.10 14.03
C ILE A 117 10.58 10.69 13.63
N GLU A 118 11.58 11.12 14.40
CA GLU A 118 12.98 10.78 14.17
C GLU A 118 13.40 9.63 15.07
N CYS A 119 13.72 8.47 14.48
CA CYS A 119 14.17 7.30 15.23
C CYS A 119 15.59 7.51 15.77
N VAL A 120 15.73 7.43 17.09
CA VAL A 120 17.00 7.54 17.82
C VAL A 120 17.69 6.20 18.06
N LEU A 121 17.29 5.15 17.33
CA LEU A 121 17.83 3.78 17.44
C LEU A 121 17.80 3.20 18.87
N CYS A 122 16.72 3.48 19.62
CA CYS A 122 16.57 3.05 21.02
C CYS A 122 16.48 1.52 21.26
N GLY A 123 16.40 0.70 20.21
CA GLY A 123 16.27 -0.76 20.33
C GLY A 123 14.90 -1.30 20.76
N GLN A 124 13.93 -0.44 21.06
CA GLN A 124 12.63 -0.85 21.63
C GLN A 124 11.59 -1.35 20.60
N CYS A 125 11.86 -1.27 19.30
CA CYS A 125 10.92 -1.68 18.24
C CYS A 125 11.64 -2.02 16.93
N CYS A 126 10.93 -2.64 15.99
CA CYS A 126 11.47 -3.09 14.69
C CYS A 126 11.96 -1.95 13.78
N ILE A 127 11.45 -0.73 13.97
CA ILE A 127 11.87 0.47 13.21
C ILE A 127 13.38 0.68 13.29
N GLY A 128 14.00 0.39 14.45
CA GLY A 128 15.45 0.55 14.61
C GLY A 128 16.24 -0.33 13.65
N THR A 129 15.84 -1.60 13.51
CA THR A 129 16.46 -2.56 12.59
C THR A 129 16.28 -2.10 11.14
N ILE A 130 15.05 -1.75 10.75
CA ILE A 130 14.74 -1.27 9.39
C ILE A 130 15.58 -0.02 9.08
N LYS A 131 15.67 0.92 10.03
CA LYS A 131 16.47 2.14 9.86
C LYS A 131 17.95 1.85 9.61
N LYS A 132 18.58 0.94 10.37
CA LYS A 132 19.99 0.59 10.15
C LYS A 132 20.24 0.07 8.73
N ILE A 133 19.31 -0.73 8.21
CA ILE A 133 19.39 -1.30 6.85
C ILE A 133 19.22 -0.19 5.81
N CYS A 134 18.21 0.68 5.99
CA CYS A 134 17.99 1.84 5.12
C CYS A 134 19.20 2.78 5.09
N ASP A 135 19.79 3.08 6.25
CA ASP A 135 20.98 3.94 6.35
C ASP A 135 22.17 3.34 5.56
N LYS A 136 22.39 2.02 5.66
CA LYS A 136 23.43 1.31 4.91
C LYS A 136 23.17 1.33 3.39
N LYS A 137 21.90 1.26 2.98
CA LYS A 137 21.48 1.25 1.58
C LYS A 137 21.22 2.66 1.01
N LYS A 138 21.35 3.71 1.83
CA LYS A 138 21.06 5.11 1.48
C LYS A 138 19.60 5.34 1.05
N ILE A 139 18.67 4.59 1.65
CA ILE A 139 17.22 4.78 1.49
C ILE A 139 16.75 5.77 2.55
N ASP A 140 16.01 6.80 2.15
CA ASP A 140 15.44 7.76 3.10
C ASP A 140 14.23 7.14 3.82
N LEU A 141 14.27 7.11 5.16
CA LEU A 141 13.21 6.57 6.01
C LEU A 141 12.43 7.68 6.71
N PHE A 142 11.11 7.61 6.58
CA PHE A 142 10.16 8.53 7.22
C PHE A 142 9.22 7.76 8.15
N ILE A 143 9.05 8.24 9.38
CA ILE A 143 8.07 7.71 10.32
C ILE A 143 6.96 8.75 10.46
N VAL A 144 5.75 8.40 10.04
CA VAL A 144 4.62 9.33 9.97
C VAL A 144 3.57 9.03 11.02
N PRO A 145 3.04 10.06 11.72
CA PRO A 145 1.93 9.88 12.64
C PRO A 145 0.58 9.68 11.91
N GLY A 146 0.48 10.08 10.64
CA GLY A 146 -0.73 9.88 9.84
C GLY A 146 -0.53 10.21 8.37
N SER A 147 -1.53 9.86 7.56
CA SER A 147 -1.49 9.98 6.09
C SER A 147 -1.29 11.41 5.57
N THR A 148 -1.67 12.43 6.35
CA THR A 148 -1.48 13.84 5.99
C THR A 148 0.00 14.23 5.85
N PHE A 149 0.90 13.52 6.54
CA PHE A 149 2.35 13.77 6.46
C PHE A 149 2.96 13.28 5.14
N ILE A 150 2.30 12.41 4.39
CA ILE A 150 2.80 11.92 3.10
C ILE A 150 2.98 13.10 2.12
N LYS A 151 2.08 14.09 2.14
CA LYS A 151 2.22 15.31 1.31
C LYS A 151 3.50 16.09 1.63
N ASN A 152 3.94 16.07 2.88
CA ASN A 152 5.18 16.73 3.28
C ASN A 152 6.41 15.93 2.84
N VAL A 153 6.34 14.61 2.87
CA VAL A 153 7.40 13.72 2.35
C VAL A 153 7.60 13.95 0.85
N ILE A 154 6.52 13.96 0.06
CA ILE A 154 6.56 14.24 -1.39
C ILE A 154 7.21 15.59 -1.71
N LYS A 155 6.95 16.63 -0.90
CA LYS A 155 7.53 17.97 -1.12
C LYS A 155 9.01 18.05 -0.77
N LYS A 156 9.48 17.27 0.20
CA LYS A 156 10.85 17.36 0.73
C LYS A 156 11.87 16.62 -0.12
N ARG A 157 11.45 15.57 -0.81
CA ARG A 157 12.37 14.68 -1.52
C ARG A 157 11.81 14.28 -2.87
N LYS A 158 12.65 14.30 -3.90
CA LYS A 158 12.36 13.64 -5.18
C LYS A 158 12.69 12.16 -5.03
N PHE A 159 11.73 11.30 -5.33
CA PHE A 159 11.89 9.85 -5.33
C PHE A 159 11.16 9.25 -6.53
N LYS A 160 11.55 8.04 -6.91
CA LYS A 160 10.95 7.27 -8.02
C LYS A 160 10.16 6.06 -7.53
N ALA A 161 10.48 5.57 -6.33
CA ALA A 161 9.80 4.46 -5.66
C ALA A 161 9.47 4.76 -4.20
N VAL A 162 8.40 4.15 -3.69
CA VAL A 162 8.05 4.19 -2.27
C VAL A 162 7.77 2.79 -1.75
N ILE A 163 8.35 2.47 -0.58
CA ILE A 163 7.96 1.32 0.24
C ILE A 163 7.04 1.83 1.35
N GLY A 164 5.78 1.42 1.35
CA GLY A 164 4.80 1.78 2.37
C GLY A 164 4.56 0.65 3.37
N VAL A 165 4.50 0.98 4.66
CA VAL A 165 3.99 0.08 5.71
C VAL A 165 2.85 0.77 6.43
N ALA A 166 1.67 0.15 6.45
CA ALA A 166 0.49 0.67 7.15
C ALA A 166 -0.58 -0.42 7.31
N CYS A 167 -1.70 -0.11 7.97
CA CYS A 167 -2.86 -0.99 7.96
C CYS A 167 -3.37 -1.16 6.51
N PRO A 168 -4.09 -2.25 6.17
CA PRO A 168 -4.51 -2.51 4.79
C PRO A 168 -5.26 -1.35 4.15
N VAL A 169 -6.16 -0.69 4.88
CA VAL A 169 -6.95 0.44 4.37
C VAL A 169 -6.06 1.62 3.97
N ASP A 170 -5.23 2.09 4.92
CA ASP A 170 -4.35 3.24 4.68
C ASP A 170 -3.30 2.93 3.61
N LEU A 171 -2.75 1.71 3.62
CA LEU A 171 -1.75 1.30 2.64
C LEU A 171 -2.33 1.26 1.22
N ASN A 172 -3.51 0.66 1.05
CA ASN A 172 -4.19 0.61 -0.25
C ASN A 172 -4.50 2.03 -0.77
N GLN A 173 -5.00 2.91 0.08
CA GLN A 173 -5.26 4.31 -0.28
C GLN A 173 -3.95 5.04 -0.64
N ALA A 174 -2.89 4.88 0.15
CA ALA A 174 -1.60 5.51 -0.10
C ALA A 174 -1.00 5.04 -1.43
N MET A 175 -0.95 3.72 -1.68
CA MET A 175 -0.45 3.16 -2.94
C MET A 175 -1.29 3.57 -4.15
N THR A 176 -2.59 3.77 -3.96
CA THR A 176 -3.47 4.30 -5.01
C THR A 176 -3.12 5.76 -5.32
N SER A 177 -2.92 6.59 -4.29
CA SER A 177 -2.55 8.00 -4.47
C SER A 177 -1.13 8.21 -4.99
N LEU A 178 -0.24 7.24 -4.78
CA LEU A 178 1.16 7.27 -5.17
C LEU A 178 1.46 6.41 -6.39
N TYR A 179 0.46 6.13 -7.24
CA TYR A 179 0.61 5.21 -8.38
C TYR A 179 1.75 5.59 -9.35
N GLU A 180 2.12 6.87 -9.42
CA GLU A 180 3.19 7.37 -10.28
C GLU A 180 4.61 7.02 -9.75
N PHE A 181 4.71 6.72 -8.45
CA PHE A 181 5.98 6.48 -7.76
C PHE A 181 6.23 4.99 -7.49
N THR A 182 5.84 4.11 -8.42
CA THR A 182 6.15 2.67 -8.39
C THR A 182 6.00 2.04 -6.99
N PRO A 183 4.82 2.15 -6.36
CA PRO A 183 4.67 1.82 -4.94
C PRO A 183 4.77 0.31 -4.71
N GLN A 184 5.47 -0.05 -3.63
CA GLN A 184 5.47 -1.37 -2.99
C GLN A 184 5.03 -1.21 -1.54
N GLY A 185 4.49 -2.24 -0.92
CA GLY A 185 4.14 -2.15 0.49
C GLY A 185 3.90 -3.47 1.20
N VAL A 186 3.99 -3.40 2.52
CA VAL A 186 3.73 -4.51 3.44
C VAL A 186 2.66 -4.04 4.42
N TYR A 187 1.51 -4.71 4.46
CA TYR A 187 0.47 -4.38 5.42
C TYR A 187 0.82 -4.92 6.82
N LEU A 188 0.33 -4.25 7.85
CA LEU A 188 0.50 -4.69 9.24
C LEU A 188 -0.20 -6.05 9.47
N LEU A 189 0.42 -6.91 10.27
CA LEU A 189 -0.09 -8.23 10.68
C LEU A 189 -1.30 -8.11 11.62
N ASN A 190 -1.34 -7.04 12.40
CA ASN A 190 -2.44 -6.66 13.26
C ASN A 190 -2.72 -5.16 13.12
N ASP A 191 -3.99 -4.81 13.22
CA ASP A 191 -4.47 -3.44 13.26
C ASP A 191 -4.61 -2.96 14.70
N GLY A 192 -4.45 -1.64 14.90
CA GLY A 192 -4.46 -1.02 16.22
C GLY A 192 -3.56 0.21 16.28
N CYS A 193 -3.74 1.02 17.32
CA CYS A 193 -2.91 2.21 17.54
C CYS A 193 -1.64 1.93 18.35
N ILE A 194 -1.51 0.73 18.94
CA ILE A 194 -0.45 0.37 19.89
C ILE A 194 0.04 -1.05 19.60
N ASN A 195 1.36 -1.26 19.65
CA ASN A 195 2.01 -2.56 19.47
C ASN A 195 1.61 -3.28 18.18
N THR A 196 1.50 -2.52 17.08
CA THR A 196 1.31 -3.15 15.78
C THR A 196 2.58 -3.83 15.33
N MET A 197 2.41 -4.85 14.51
CA MET A 197 3.46 -5.71 14.00
C MET A 197 3.42 -5.69 12.48
N VAL A 198 4.60 -5.77 11.91
CA VAL A 198 4.82 -6.01 10.48
C VAL A 198 5.75 -7.19 10.37
N ASP A 199 5.60 -7.97 9.30
CA ASP A 199 6.65 -8.90 8.93
C ASP A 199 7.88 -8.09 8.49
N VAL A 200 8.93 -8.13 9.31
CA VAL A 200 10.14 -7.35 9.07
C VAL A 200 10.92 -7.94 7.89
N ASP A 201 10.81 -9.24 7.67
CA ASP A 201 11.53 -9.92 6.59
C ASP A 201 10.94 -9.53 5.23
N ASP A 202 9.61 -9.38 5.13
CA ASP A 202 8.95 -8.84 3.93
C ASP A 202 9.43 -7.41 3.60
N VAL A 203 9.57 -6.55 4.63
CA VAL A 203 10.08 -5.18 4.45
C VAL A 203 11.52 -5.19 3.99
N ILE A 204 12.35 -6.06 4.57
CA ILE A 204 13.76 -6.23 4.19
C ILE A 204 13.87 -6.79 2.77
N GLU A 205 13.00 -7.71 2.35
CA GLU A 205 12.97 -8.23 0.98
C GLU A 205 12.73 -7.09 -0.03
N LEU A 206 11.76 -6.21 0.23
CA LEU A 206 11.53 -5.03 -0.60
C LEU A 206 12.76 -4.11 -0.64
N ILE A 207 13.39 -3.87 0.51
CA ILE A 207 14.64 -3.09 0.56
C ILE A 207 15.73 -3.77 -0.29
N ASN A 208 15.92 -5.07 -0.14
CA ASN A 208 16.91 -5.88 -0.85
C ASN A 208 16.72 -5.85 -2.37
N ASN A 209 15.47 -5.79 -2.83
CA ASN A 209 15.12 -5.72 -4.25
C ASN A 209 15.51 -4.40 -4.93
N THR A 210 15.75 -3.30 -4.20
CA THR A 210 16.25 -2.04 -4.80
C THR A 210 17.73 -2.15 -5.22
N LEU A 211 18.19 -1.34 -6.17
CA LEU A 211 19.59 -1.35 -6.63
C LEU A 211 20.53 -0.60 -5.68
N PRO A 212 21.76 -1.11 -5.40
CA PRO A 212 22.23 -2.45 -5.78
C PRO A 212 21.49 -3.53 -4.97
N HIS A 213 21.21 -4.67 -5.61
CA HIS A 213 20.58 -5.80 -4.92
C HIS A 213 21.46 -6.28 -3.76
N THR A 214 20.81 -6.63 -2.65
CA THR A 214 21.47 -7.07 -1.41
C THR A 214 20.77 -8.30 -0.86
N ASP A 215 21.43 -9.02 0.04
CA ASP A 215 20.88 -10.18 0.76
C ASP A 215 20.95 -9.94 2.28
N TYR A 216 20.59 -8.72 2.70
CA TYR A 216 20.59 -8.37 4.11
C TYR A 216 19.53 -9.19 4.84
N LYS A 217 19.87 -9.66 6.03
CA LYS A 217 18.94 -10.35 6.92
C LYS A 217 18.72 -9.55 8.18
N LYS A 218 17.57 -9.77 8.81
CA LYS A 218 17.21 -9.08 10.05
C LYS A 218 18.28 -9.30 11.13
N GLU A 219 18.81 -10.52 11.23
CA GLU A 219 19.81 -10.92 12.24
C GLU A 219 21.10 -10.11 12.14
N ASP A 220 21.47 -9.64 10.95
CA ASP A 220 22.69 -8.85 10.74
C ASP A 220 22.62 -7.46 11.41
N PHE A 221 21.43 -7.03 11.83
CA PHE A 221 21.16 -5.68 12.34
C PHE A 221 20.46 -5.65 13.71
N VAL A 222 20.13 -6.83 14.25
CA VAL A 222 19.64 -7.01 15.62
C VAL A 222 20.87 -7.12 16.54
N ASN A 223 21.19 -6.01 17.20
CA ASN A 223 22.12 -5.98 18.34
C ASN A 223 21.29 -5.69 19.59
#